data_AF-A0A2W4CGS4-F1
#
_entry.id   AF-A0A2W4CGS4-F1
#
_cell.length_a   1.000
_cell.length_b   1.000
_cell.length_c   1.000
_cell.angle_alpha   90.00
_cell.angle_beta   90.00
_cell.angle_gamma   90.00
#
_symmetry.space_group_name_H-M   'P 1'
#
loop_
_entity.id
_entity.type
_entity.pdbx_description
1 polymer ?
#
loop_
_entity_poly.entity_id
_entity_poly.type
_entity_poly.pdbx_seq_one_letter_code
_entity_poly.pdbx_strand_id
1 'polypeptide(L)'
;MNSELQGRAAHLAEIRERAEADMLRMGIDAAFIDKLVETFYARIQEHPRLGPVFEAKLSGRWPEHLEKMKRFWSSVAFKNGAYGGKPVQAHAGVEGLKPELFPEWLMLFAVTLSEITPSKEAGDWFMATAERIARSMSLSLFYNPALDDPAKKPA
;
A
#
# COMPACT_ATOMS: atom_id res chain seq x y z
N MET A 1 -3.81 -33.49 13.61
CA MET A 1 -4.52 -32.23 13.30
C MET A 1 -4.30 -31.13 14.34
N ASN A 2 -4.36 -31.38 15.66
CA ASN A 2 -4.20 -30.30 16.66
C ASN A 2 -2.76 -29.71 16.73
N SER A 3 -1.72 -30.56 16.63
CA SER A 3 -0.32 -30.13 16.74
C SER A 3 0.17 -29.26 15.58
N GLU A 4 -0.33 -29.48 14.35
CA GLU A 4 0.06 -28.71 13.15
C GLU A 4 -0.57 -27.31 13.16
N LEU A 5 -1.83 -27.20 13.59
CA LEU A 5 -2.51 -25.91 13.76
C LEU A 5 -1.84 -25.06 14.85
N GLN A 6 -1.43 -25.71 15.94
CA GLN A 6 -0.72 -25.05 17.04
C GLN A 6 0.68 -24.58 16.60
N GLY A 7 1.40 -25.38 15.82
CA GLY A 7 2.70 -25.00 15.25
C GLY A 7 2.60 -23.82 14.27
N ARG A 8 1.58 -23.81 13.41
CA ARG A 8 1.35 -22.68 12.48
C ARG A 8 0.98 -21.40 13.22
N ALA A 9 0.15 -21.50 14.26
CA ALA A 9 -0.24 -20.34 15.07
C ALA A 9 0.95 -19.74 15.81
N ALA A 10 1.80 -20.57 16.41
CA ALA A 10 3.02 -20.13 17.10
C ALA A 10 3.98 -19.41 16.12
N HIS A 11 4.22 -19.97 14.94
CA HIS A 11 5.09 -19.36 13.94
C HIS A 11 4.59 -17.99 13.46
N LEU A 12 3.27 -17.84 13.26
CA LEU A 12 2.68 -16.54 12.89
C LEU A 12 2.82 -15.51 14.02
N ALA A 13 2.69 -15.94 15.28
CA ALA A 13 2.90 -15.08 16.44
C ALA A 13 4.35 -14.57 16.51
N GLU A 14 5.34 -15.44 16.29
CA GLU A 14 6.77 -15.06 16.26
C GLU A 14 7.08 -14.06 15.15
N ILE A 15 6.52 -14.25 13.95
CA ILE A 15 6.66 -13.29 12.83
C ILE A 15 6.10 -11.92 13.23
N ARG A 16 4.92 -11.91 13.86
CA ARG A 16 4.25 -10.69 14.28
C ARG A 16 5.05 -9.97 15.37
N GLU A 17 5.49 -10.69 16.40
CA GLU A 17 6.29 -10.11 17.49
C GLU A 17 7.59 -9.49 16.96
N ARG A 18 8.28 -10.18 16.05
CA ARG A 18 9.47 -9.64 15.39
C ARG A 18 9.16 -8.38 14.59
N ALA A 19 8.10 -8.39 13.78
CA ALA A 19 7.70 -7.23 13.00
C ALA A 19 7.33 -6.04 13.89
N GLU A 20 6.60 -6.27 14.99
CA GLU A 20 6.27 -5.23 15.96
C GLU A 20 7.54 -4.66 16.62
N ALA A 21 8.48 -5.50 17.04
CA ALA A 21 9.74 -5.04 17.61
C ALA A 21 10.59 -4.22 16.62
N ASP A 22 10.67 -4.64 15.36
CA ASP A 22 11.38 -3.93 14.30
C ASP A 22 10.75 -2.55 14.02
N MET A 23 9.41 -2.49 13.94
CA MET A 23 8.69 -1.22 13.75
C MET A 23 8.90 -0.28 14.94
N LEU A 24 8.78 -0.78 16.18
CA LEU A 24 8.99 0.01 17.39
C LEU A 24 10.42 0.55 17.46
N ARG A 25 11.43 -0.25 17.10
CA ARG A 25 12.83 0.21 17.03
C ARG A 25 13.00 1.37 16.06
N MET A 26 12.25 1.39 14.95
CA MET A 26 12.24 2.48 13.98
C MET A 26 11.34 3.67 14.39
N GLY A 27 10.69 3.61 15.55
CA GLY A 27 9.78 4.66 16.05
C GLY A 27 8.38 4.60 15.44
N ILE A 28 7.96 3.44 14.93
CA ILE A 28 6.70 3.25 14.22
C ILE A 28 5.70 2.52 15.12
N ASP A 29 4.60 3.20 15.43
CA ASP A 29 3.48 2.70 16.21
C ASP A 29 2.14 2.90 15.46
N ALA A 30 1.03 2.60 16.13
CA ALA A 30 -0.31 2.78 15.54
C ALA A 30 -0.62 4.26 15.24
N ALA A 31 -0.18 5.19 16.11
CA ALA A 31 -0.40 6.62 15.92
C ALA A 31 0.34 7.16 14.69
N PHE A 32 1.54 6.63 14.41
CA PHE A 32 2.26 6.92 13.19
C PHE A 32 1.48 6.47 11.95
N ILE A 33 0.90 5.26 11.94
CA ILE A 33 0.11 4.76 10.81
C ILE A 33 -1.09 5.66 10.55
N ASP A 34 -1.80 6.09 11.60
CA ASP A 34 -2.92 7.01 11.46
C ASP A 34 -2.46 8.33 10.86
N LYS A 35 -1.39 8.94 11.41
CA LYS A 35 -0.80 10.18 10.88
C LYS A 35 -0.38 10.04 9.41
N LEU A 36 0.26 8.93 9.05
CA LEU A 36 0.69 8.65 7.68
C LEU A 36 -0.49 8.63 6.72
N VAL A 37 -1.55 7.88 7.05
CA VAL A 37 -2.72 7.75 6.19
C VAL A 37 -3.46 9.08 6.06
N GLU A 38 -3.77 9.74 7.17
CA GLU A 38 -4.48 11.02 7.15
C GLU A 38 -3.72 12.08 6.34
N THR A 39 -2.41 12.23 6.61
CA THR A 39 -1.58 13.24 5.92
C THR A 39 -1.46 12.93 4.43
N PHE A 40 -1.21 11.68 4.07
CA PHE A 40 -1.02 11.30 2.67
C PHE A 40 -2.30 11.45 1.84
N TYR A 41 -3.45 11.05 2.39
CA TYR A 41 -4.70 11.11 1.66
C TYR A 41 -5.31 12.51 1.59
N ALA A 42 -5.09 13.37 2.60
CA ALA A 42 -5.38 14.79 2.48
C ALA A 42 -4.65 15.41 1.27
N ARG A 43 -3.38 15.06 1.08
CA ARG A 43 -2.60 15.49 -0.10
C ARG A 43 -3.11 14.90 -1.41
N ILE A 44 -3.55 13.63 -1.41
CA ILE A 44 -4.15 13.03 -2.60
C ILE A 44 -5.38 13.82 -3.03
N GLN A 45 -6.25 14.21 -2.10
CA GLN A 45 -7.46 14.97 -2.42
C GLN A 45 -7.15 16.29 -3.14
N GLU A 46 -6.08 16.97 -2.73
CA GLU A 46 -5.64 18.23 -3.32
C GLU A 46 -4.81 18.06 -4.60
N HIS A 47 -4.31 16.85 -4.87
CA HIS A 47 -3.40 16.61 -5.99
C HIS A 47 -4.14 16.67 -7.35
N PRO A 48 -3.70 17.49 -8.31
CA PRO A 48 -4.48 17.81 -9.52
C PRO A 48 -4.76 16.62 -10.43
N ARG A 49 -3.91 15.58 -10.40
CA ARG A 49 -4.07 14.38 -11.23
C ARG A 49 -4.52 13.13 -10.48
N LEU A 50 -4.26 13.08 -9.16
CA LEU A 50 -4.62 11.91 -8.34
C LEU A 50 -6.00 12.13 -7.72
N GLY A 51 -6.23 13.32 -7.16
CA GLY A 51 -7.48 13.70 -6.52
C GLY A 51 -8.72 13.36 -7.35
N PRO A 52 -8.81 13.75 -8.64
CA PRO A 52 -9.97 13.41 -9.48
C PRO A 52 -10.23 11.90 -9.63
N VAL A 53 -9.17 11.07 -9.70
CA VAL A 53 -9.31 9.60 -9.82
C VAL A 53 -9.87 9.01 -8.53
N PHE A 54 -9.38 9.47 -7.38
CA PHE A 54 -9.89 9.03 -6.09
C PHE A 54 -11.31 9.55 -5.85
N GLU A 55 -11.60 10.83 -6.11
CA GLU A 55 -12.92 11.42 -5.90
C GLU A 55 -13.99 10.74 -6.75
N ALA A 56 -13.71 10.46 -8.03
CA ALA A 56 -14.62 9.74 -8.91
C ALA A 56 -15.05 8.37 -8.33
N LYS A 57 -14.16 7.70 -7.58
CA LYS A 57 -14.44 6.40 -6.96
C LYS A 57 -14.99 6.51 -5.54
N LEU A 58 -14.55 7.51 -4.78
CA LEU A 58 -14.71 7.58 -3.33
C LEU A 58 -15.66 8.67 -2.86
N SER A 59 -16.28 9.45 -3.76
CA SER A 59 -17.22 10.50 -3.37
C SER A 59 -18.23 10.00 -2.32
N GLY A 60 -18.31 10.71 -1.20
CA GLY A 60 -19.14 10.37 -0.04
C GLY A 60 -18.67 9.20 0.83
N ARG A 61 -17.51 8.59 0.56
CA ARG A 61 -16.98 7.39 1.23
C ARG A 61 -15.50 7.48 1.64
N TRP A 62 -15.00 8.69 1.82
CA TRP A 62 -13.63 8.95 2.24
C TRP A 62 -13.30 8.34 3.61
N PRO A 63 -14.13 8.50 4.66
CA PRO A 63 -13.84 7.91 5.96
C PRO A 63 -13.64 6.38 5.90
N GLU A 64 -14.48 5.66 5.15
CA GLU A 64 -14.34 4.20 5.00
C GLU A 64 -13.08 3.80 4.23
N HIS A 65 -12.64 4.65 3.29
CA HIS A 65 -11.37 4.44 2.59
C HIS A 65 -10.18 4.64 3.53
N LEU A 66 -10.17 5.70 4.32
CA LEU A 66 -9.08 6.01 5.26
C LEU A 66 -8.94 4.88 6.30
N GLU A 67 -10.04 4.41 6.89
CA GLU A 67 -10.02 3.27 7.81
C GLU A 67 -9.48 1.99 7.15
N LYS A 68 -9.83 1.74 5.89
CA LYS A 68 -9.28 0.63 5.12
C LYS A 68 -7.77 0.77 4.89
N MET A 69 -7.28 1.99 4.66
CA MET A 69 -5.87 2.26 4.43
C MET A 69 -5.04 2.21 5.72
N LYS A 70 -5.59 2.64 6.86
CA LYS A 70 -4.99 2.42 8.19
C LYS A 70 -4.79 0.93 8.45
N ARG A 71 -5.83 0.13 8.22
CA ARG A 71 -5.75 -1.34 8.32
C ARG A 71 -4.75 -1.95 7.34
N PHE A 72 -4.69 -1.46 6.11
CA PHE A 72 -3.74 -1.91 5.10
C PHE A 72 -2.29 -1.68 5.54
N TRP A 73 -1.92 -0.44 5.87
CA TRP A 73 -0.57 -0.10 6.28
C TRP A 73 -0.17 -0.72 7.61
N SER A 74 -1.11 -0.82 8.56
CA SER A 74 -0.92 -1.58 9.81
C SER A 74 -0.61 -3.05 9.54
N SER A 75 -1.36 -3.70 8.64
CA SER A 75 -1.10 -5.09 8.26
C SER A 75 0.23 -5.28 7.53
N VAL A 76 0.67 -4.27 6.76
CA VAL A 76 1.95 -4.30 6.04
C VAL A 76 3.13 -4.17 7.00
N ALA A 77 3.06 -3.21 7.93
CA ALA A 77 4.08 -2.89 8.93
C ALA A 77 4.19 -3.98 10.00
N PHE A 78 3.08 -4.29 10.68
CA PHE A 78 3.08 -5.14 11.87
C PHE A 78 2.76 -6.61 11.58
N LYS A 79 2.50 -6.98 10.31
CA LYS A 79 2.11 -8.35 9.91
C LYS A 79 0.91 -8.90 10.70
N ASN A 80 0.05 -8.02 11.21
CA ASN A 80 -1.05 -8.37 12.11
C ASN A 80 -2.32 -8.88 11.42
N GLY A 81 -2.35 -8.91 10.07
CA GLY A 81 -3.49 -9.39 9.29
C GLY A 81 -4.74 -8.48 9.36
N ALA A 82 -4.61 -7.23 9.78
CA ALA A 82 -5.75 -6.30 9.91
C ALA A 82 -6.47 -6.02 8.58
N TYR A 83 -5.80 -6.25 7.45
CA TYR A 83 -6.35 -6.07 6.11
C TYR A 83 -6.49 -7.41 5.38
N GLY A 84 -7.74 -7.80 5.09
CA GLY A 84 -8.10 -9.00 4.33
C GLY A 84 -8.53 -8.73 2.88
N GLY A 85 -8.29 -7.52 2.37
CA GLY A 85 -8.72 -7.13 1.01
C GLY A 85 -7.79 -7.65 -0.08
N LYS A 86 -8.19 -7.43 -1.34
CA LYS A 86 -7.42 -7.80 -2.54
C LYS A 86 -7.08 -6.51 -3.32
N PRO A 87 -5.89 -5.90 -3.10
CA PRO A 87 -5.59 -4.58 -3.63
C PRO A 87 -5.73 -4.49 -5.14
N VAL A 88 -5.13 -5.42 -5.90
CA VAL A 88 -5.21 -5.41 -7.37
C VAL A 88 -6.67 -5.41 -7.86
N GLN A 89 -7.51 -6.27 -7.29
CA GLN A 89 -8.93 -6.36 -7.68
C GLN A 89 -9.71 -5.09 -7.34
N ALA A 90 -9.35 -4.40 -6.26
CA ALA A 90 -9.99 -3.13 -5.88
C ALA A 90 -9.62 -1.97 -6.82
N HIS A 91 -8.49 -2.06 -7.53
CA HIS A 91 -8.02 -1.04 -8.47
C HIS A 91 -8.34 -1.39 -9.94
N ALA A 92 -8.64 -2.65 -10.24
CA ALA A 92 -9.07 -3.09 -11.56
C ALA A 92 -10.36 -2.38 -11.99
N GLY A 93 -10.35 -1.76 -13.17
CA GLY A 93 -11.50 -1.04 -13.72
C GLY A 93 -11.83 0.28 -13.02
N VAL A 94 -10.92 0.84 -12.20
CA VAL A 94 -11.05 2.22 -11.72
C VAL A 94 -10.87 3.17 -12.90
N GLU A 95 -11.91 3.97 -13.17
CA GLU A 95 -11.89 4.97 -14.24
C GLU A 95 -10.79 6.02 -13.98
N GLY A 96 -10.05 6.37 -15.02
CA GLY A 96 -8.97 7.36 -14.94
C GLY A 96 -7.67 6.86 -14.31
N LEU A 97 -7.62 5.64 -13.76
CA LEU A 97 -6.36 5.06 -13.27
C LEU A 97 -5.47 4.64 -14.45
N LYS A 98 -4.27 5.22 -14.52
CA LYS A 98 -3.29 4.97 -15.59
C LYS A 98 -1.90 4.67 -15.03
N PRO A 99 -1.01 3.96 -15.76
CA PRO A 99 0.34 3.64 -15.30
C PRO A 99 1.14 4.85 -14.82
N GLU A 100 0.99 6.00 -15.48
CA GLU A 100 1.76 7.22 -15.22
C GLU A 100 1.42 7.85 -13.86
N LEU A 101 0.29 7.49 -13.26
CA LEU A 101 -0.11 7.98 -11.94
C LEU A 101 0.64 7.28 -10.79
N PHE A 102 1.22 6.10 -11.03
CA PHE A 102 1.96 5.36 -9.99
C PHE A 102 3.24 6.10 -9.55
N PRO A 103 4.09 6.61 -10.46
CA PRO A 103 5.20 7.48 -10.10
C PRO A 103 4.77 8.74 -9.33
N GLU A 104 3.67 9.39 -9.72
CA GLU A 104 3.16 10.57 -9.00
C GLU A 104 2.69 10.24 -7.59
N TRP A 105 1.98 9.13 -7.43
CA TRP A 105 1.58 8.62 -6.12
C TRP A 105 2.81 8.34 -5.24
N LEU A 106 3.86 7.71 -5.79
CA LEU A 106 5.11 7.43 -5.07
C LEU A 106 5.87 8.70 -4.70
N MET A 107 5.93 9.70 -5.59
CA MET A 107 6.56 10.98 -5.28
C MET A 107 5.82 11.70 -4.14
N LEU A 108 4.49 11.75 -4.18
CA LEU A 108 3.69 12.35 -3.12
C LEU A 108 3.84 11.61 -1.79
N PHE A 109 3.96 10.28 -1.85
CA PHE A 109 4.19 9.44 -0.68
C PHE A 109 5.58 9.69 -0.08
N ALA A 110 6.61 9.85 -0.94
CA ALA A 110 7.97 10.18 -0.52
C ALA A 110 8.05 11.54 0.19
N VAL A 111 7.42 12.57 -0.37
CA VAL A 111 7.29 13.90 0.26
C VAL A 111 6.58 13.78 1.62
N THR A 112 5.56 12.91 1.70
CA THR A 112 4.86 12.71 2.96
C THR A 112 5.73 12.09 4.03
N LEU A 113 6.46 11.03 3.66
CA LEU A 113 7.37 10.34 4.58
C LEU A 113 8.52 11.24 5.03
N SER A 114 9.11 12.04 4.15
CA SER A 114 10.24 12.90 4.51
C SER A 114 9.91 13.92 5.60
N GLU A 115 8.63 14.31 5.72
CA GLU A 115 8.19 15.26 6.72
C GLU A 115 7.75 14.63 8.05
N ILE A 116 7.20 13.41 8.02
CA ILE A 116 6.53 12.85 9.20
C ILE A 116 7.28 11.66 9.82
N THR A 117 8.22 11.06 9.10
CA THR A 117 8.93 9.87 9.60
C THR A 117 9.89 10.24 10.73
N PRO A 118 9.95 9.40 11.79
CA PRO A 118 10.81 9.67 12.95
C PRO A 118 12.29 9.44 12.65
N SER A 119 12.62 8.70 11.57
CA SER A 119 13.99 8.39 11.18
C SER A 119 14.07 8.13 9.67
N LYS A 120 15.28 8.31 9.11
CA LYS A 120 15.57 7.96 7.71
C LYS A 120 15.30 6.48 7.44
N GLU A 121 15.65 5.62 8.39
CA GLU A 121 15.45 4.17 8.28
C GLU A 121 13.96 3.82 8.10
N ALA A 122 13.08 4.44 8.90
CA ALA A 122 11.64 4.26 8.74
C ALA A 122 11.14 4.73 7.36
N GLY A 123 11.57 5.92 6.92
CA GLY A 123 11.22 6.45 5.60
C GLY A 123 11.66 5.53 4.46
N ASP A 124 12.89 5.04 4.50
CA ASP A 124 13.44 4.11 3.51
C ASP A 124 12.64 2.79 3.48
N TRP A 125 12.25 2.26 4.64
CA TRP A 125 11.46 1.03 4.74
C TRP A 125 10.07 1.17 4.11
N PHE A 126 9.37 2.28 4.40
CA PHE A 126 8.05 2.55 3.83
C PHE A 126 8.13 2.79 2.33
N MET A 127 9.14 3.54 1.86
CA MET A 127 9.36 3.77 0.44
C MET A 127 9.64 2.46 -0.31
N ALA A 128 10.59 1.65 0.15
CA ALA A 128 10.91 0.37 -0.50
C ALA A 128 9.68 -0.56 -0.57
N THR A 129 8.87 -0.54 0.49
CA THR A 129 7.61 -1.31 0.55
C THR A 129 6.57 -0.78 -0.42
N ALA A 130 6.35 0.54 -0.45
CA ALA A 130 5.41 1.21 -1.33
C ALA A 130 5.75 0.98 -2.80
N GLU A 131 7.02 1.10 -3.17
CA GLU A 131 7.48 0.84 -4.54
C GLU A 131 7.25 -0.62 -4.96
N ARG A 132 7.52 -1.60 -4.08
CA ARG A 132 7.26 -3.01 -4.38
C ARG A 132 5.77 -3.25 -4.63
N ILE A 133 4.90 -2.63 -3.83
CA ILE A 133 3.44 -2.71 -4.00
C ILE A 133 3.02 -2.04 -5.31
N ALA A 134 3.50 -0.83 -5.59
CA ALA A 134 3.23 -0.08 -6.81
C ALA A 134 3.66 -0.84 -8.07
N ARG A 135 4.89 -1.40 -8.09
CA ARG A 135 5.40 -2.23 -9.18
C ARG A 135 4.51 -3.45 -9.42
N SER A 136 4.19 -4.21 -8.36
CA SER A 136 3.34 -5.40 -8.46
C SER A 136 1.94 -5.08 -8.98
N MET A 137 1.35 -3.97 -8.52
CA MET A 137 0.00 -3.55 -8.89
C MET A 137 -0.04 -3.03 -10.32
N SER A 138 0.90 -2.16 -10.71
CA SER A 138 1.02 -1.65 -12.07
C SER A 138 1.18 -2.79 -13.08
N LEU A 139 2.09 -3.75 -12.80
CA LEU A 139 2.25 -4.94 -13.64
C LEU A 139 0.93 -5.71 -13.74
N SER A 140 0.26 -5.97 -12.61
CA SER A 140 -0.98 -6.76 -12.61
C SER A 140 -2.17 -6.09 -13.31
N LEU A 141 -2.20 -4.75 -13.38
CA LEU A 141 -3.30 -3.99 -13.98
C LEU A 141 -3.11 -3.73 -15.48
N PHE A 142 -1.86 -3.55 -15.92
CA PHE A 142 -1.58 -3.02 -17.26
C PHE A 142 -0.73 -3.93 -18.13
N TYR A 143 -0.02 -4.90 -17.56
CA TYR A 143 0.76 -5.83 -18.36
C TYR A 143 -0.14 -6.89 -18.98
N ASN A 144 -0.10 -6.98 -20.31
CA ASN A 144 -0.73 -8.05 -21.06
C ASN A 144 0.34 -8.84 -21.81
N PRO A 145 0.68 -10.06 -21.37
CA PRO A 145 1.70 -10.87 -22.02
C PRO A 145 1.36 -11.24 -23.47
N ALA A 146 0.11 -11.12 -23.90
CA ALA A 146 -0.30 -11.35 -25.28
C ALA A 146 0.07 -10.20 -26.25
N LEU A 147 0.46 -9.02 -25.72
CA LEU A 147 0.98 -7.90 -26.51
C LEU A 147 2.50 -8.01 -26.74
N ASP A 148 3.19 -8.74 -25.88
CA ASP A 148 4.64 -9.02 -25.97
C ASP A 148 4.93 -10.41 -26.53
N ASP A 149 3.97 -11.04 -27.21
CA ASP A 149 4.14 -12.33 -27.87
C ASP A 149 5.08 -12.16 -29.09
N PRO A 150 6.32 -12.68 -29.05
CA PRO A 150 7.25 -12.55 -30.16
C PRO A 150 6.78 -13.29 -31.43
N ALA A 151 5.75 -14.14 -31.34
CA ALA A 151 5.14 -14.82 -32.47
C ALA A 151 4.12 -13.94 -33.25
N LYS A 152 3.66 -12.82 -32.69
CA LYS A 152 2.79 -11.87 -33.39
C LYS A 152 3.62 -10.74 -34.02
N LYS A 153 4.12 -10.97 -35.24
CA LYS A 153 4.61 -9.86 -36.10
C LYS A 153 3.43 -8.98 -36.53
N PRO A 154 3.58 -7.64 -36.56
CA PRO A 154 2.59 -6.78 -37.22
C PRO A 154 2.52 -7.12 -38.71
N ALA A 155 1.30 -7.14 -39.24
CA ALA A 155 1.00 -7.32 -40.67
C ALA A 155 1.39 -6.07 -41.48
#